data_AF-S5AP52-F1
#
_entry.id   AF-S5AP52-F1
#
_cell.length_a   1.000
_cell.length_b   1.000
_cell.length_c   1.000
_cell.angle_alpha   90.00
_cell.angle_beta   90.00
_cell.angle_gamma   90.00
#
_symmetry.space_group_name_H-M   'P 1'
#
loop_
_entity.id
_entity.type
_entity.pdbx_description
1 polymer ?
#
loop_
_entity_poly.entity_id
_entity_poly.type
_entity_poly.pdbx_seq_one_letter_code
_entity_poly.pdbx_strand_id
1 'polypeptide(L)'
;MTVRKGTGFLAVSSSRTHLQQGMAVLTIVAILLSAITFATLSTSQKVQQYYAIEKVRQHTENSQVMLKQHIRGIASALRTQSVSSVLNTINNTNFLTTIQVDELEGAQHQPLTHYEISVSHDTENIKYKAKFLRYPALLRIPTPAQQFSWDSELTQWLFNRDVTALSADFFPSSITATQCHNIVPASIYWIDGNCVLDSSALSHSSNSQPTLLFVVNGDVSLSANTHFYGLIVMLSTTSSSYTLNVSASATVTGAYVSNAPIYSNINGVIAPAPALLKTLQAHTALAKIIPIPGTWYDID
;
A
#
# COMPACT_ATOMS: atom_id res chain seq x y z
N MET A 1 -57.60 -91.60 -72.21
CA MET A 1 -56.80 -92.06 -71.05
C MET A 1 -55.38 -91.50 -71.24
N THR A 2 -54.85 -90.75 -70.25
CA THR A 2 -53.43 -90.31 -70.05
C THR A 2 -52.75 -89.46 -71.17
N VAL A 3 -52.52 -88.14 -71.10
CA VAL A 3 -51.72 -87.19 -70.24
C VAL A 3 -50.21 -87.09 -70.58
N ARG A 4 -49.75 -85.90 -71.06
CA ARG A 4 -48.61 -85.07 -70.57
C ARG A 4 -48.41 -83.82 -71.48
N LYS A 5 -48.55 -82.56 -71.03
CA LYS A 5 -47.77 -81.68 -70.12
C LYS A 5 -46.53 -81.02 -70.77
N GLY A 6 -46.59 -79.70 -70.93
CA GLY A 6 -45.45 -78.81 -71.18
C GLY A 6 -45.79 -77.42 -70.63
N THR A 7 -45.34 -77.13 -69.41
CA THR A 7 -45.47 -75.83 -68.73
C THR A 7 -44.10 -75.17 -68.66
N GLY A 8 -44.06 -73.88 -69.04
CA GLY A 8 -42.87 -73.05 -69.15
C GLY A 8 -42.19 -72.70 -67.83
N PHE A 9 -40.92 -72.33 -67.99
CA PHE A 9 -39.98 -71.92 -66.96
C PHE A 9 -40.16 -70.41 -66.67
N LEU A 10 -40.28 -70.05 -65.40
CA LEU A 10 -40.31 -68.67 -64.90
C LEU A 10 -38.88 -68.11 -64.82
N ALA A 11 -38.68 -66.90 -65.35
CA ALA A 11 -37.58 -66.03 -64.96
C ALA A 11 -38.11 -64.97 -63.97
N VAL A 12 -37.63 -65.00 -62.73
CA VAL A 12 -37.75 -63.89 -61.78
C VAL A 12 -36.36 -63.65 -61.18
N SER A 13 -35.65 -62.66 -61.69
CA SER A 13 -34.38 -62.18 -61.14
C SER A 13 -34.16 -60.74 -61.58
N SER A 14 -34.68 -59.77 -60.81
CA SER A 14 -34.35 -58.34 -61.00
C SER A 14 -34.65 -57.47 -59.75
N SER A 15 -35.59 -57.86 -58.88
CA SER A 15 -36.01 -56.98 -57.76
C SER A 15 -35.17 -57.06 -56.47
N ARG A 16 -34.26 -58.03 -56.30
CA ARG A 16 -33.51 -58.23 -55.04
C ARG A 16 -32.29 -57.31 -54.87
N THR A 17 -31.67 -56.85 -55.94
CA THR A 17 -30.42 -56.06 -55.90
C THR A 17 -30.65 -54.60 -55.50
N HIS A 18 -31.76 -54.00 -55.92
CA HIS A 18 -32.10 -52.60 -55.61
C HIS A 18 -32.48 -52.39 -54.13
N LEU A 19 -33.15 -53.38 -53.53
CA LEU A 19 -33.49 -53.40 -52.10
C LEU A 19 -32.23 -53.57 -51.22
N GLN A 20 -31.27 -54.39 -51.65
CA GLN A 20 -30.01 -54.58 -50.93
C GLN A 20 -29.12 -53.33 -50.98
N GLN A 21 -29.07 -52.62 -52.11
CA GLN A 21 -28.35 -51.35 -52.22
C GLN A 21 -28.99 -50.24 -51.37
N GLY A 22 -30.33 -50.15 -51.33
CA GLY A 22 -31.04 -49.20 -50.46
C GLY A 22 -30.81 -49.45 -48.96
N MET A 23 -30.79 -50.71 -48.54
CA MET A 23 -30.48 -51.11 -47.15
C MET A 23 -29.01 -50.84 -46.77
N ALA A 24 -28.07 -51.01 -47.70
CA ALA A 24 -26.65 -50.69 -47.49
C ALA A 24 -26.42 -49.18 -47.33
N VAL A 25 -27.11 -48.35 -48.12
CA VAL A 25 -27.03 -46.89 -47.98
C VAL A 25 -27.62 -46.41 -46.66
N LEU A 26 -28.77 -46.94 -46.24
CA LEU A 26 -29.40 -46.62 -44.95
C LEU A 26 -28.52 -46.98 -43.75
N THR A 27 -27.84 -48.13 -43.79
CA THR A 27 -26.92 -48.55 -42.73
C THR A 27 -25.68 -47.68 -42.65
N ILE A 28 -25.09 -47.30 -43.80
CA ILE A 28 -23.96 -46.35 -43.84
C ILE A 28 -24.37 -44.98 -43.28
N VAL A 29 -25.55 -44.48 -43.65
CA VAL A 29 -26.08 -43.20 -43.14
C VAL A 29 -26.32 -43.28 -41.62
N ALA A 30 -26.86 -44.38 -41.10
CA ALA A 30 -27.04 -44.58 -39.66
C ALA A 30 -25.71 -44.64 -38.89
N ILE A 31 -24.69 -45.29 -39.45
CA ILE A 31 -23.32 -45.32 -38.86
C ILE A 31 -22.70 -43.91 -38.88
N LEU A 32 -22.86 -43.16 -39.97
CA LEU A 32 -22.36 -41.78 -40.05
C LEU A 32 -23.09 -40.85 -39.08
N LEU A 33 -24.42 -40.93 -38.99
CA LEU A 33 -25.21 -40.16 -38.02
C LEU A 33 -24.80 -40.48 -36.59
N SER A 34 -24.68 -41.76 -36.24
CA SER A 34 -24.24 -42.17 -34.90
C SER A 34 -22.84 -41.65 -34.57
N ALA A 35 -21.89 -41.74 -35.51
CA ALA A 35 -20.54 -41.18 -35.35
C ALA A 35 -20.55 -39.66 -35.16
N ILE A 36 -21.37 -38.93 -35.92
CA ILE A 36 -21.51 -37.47 -35.79
C ILE A 36 -22.13 -37.11 -34.43
N THR A 37 -23.21 -37.79 -34.00
CA THR A 37 -23.79 -37.55 -32.66
C THR A 37 -22.83 -37.88 -31.53
N PHE A 38 -22.02 -38.94 -31.67
CA PHE A 38 -21.01 -39.25 -30.66
C PHE A 38 -19.92 -38.17 -30.62
N ALA A 39 -19.45 -37.70 -31.78
CA ALA A 39 -18.47 -36.63 -31.87
C ALA A 39 -19.00 -35.30 -31.31
N THR A 40 -20.26 -34.95 -31.56
CA THR A 40 -20.87 -33.72 -31.01
C THR A 40 -21.11 -33.81 -29.51
N LEU A 41 -21.56 -34.96 -28.99
CA LEU A 41 -21.70 -35.18 -27.55
C LEU A 41 -20.33 -35.14 -26.84
N SER A 42 -19.33 -35.80 -27.42
CA SER A 42 -17.96 -35.81 -26.88
C SER A 42 -17.34 -34.41 -26.88
N THR A 43 -17.49 -33.65 -27.96
CA THR A 43 -17.00 -32.27 -28.02
C THR A 43 -17.77 -31.35 -27.08
N SER A 44 -19.09 -31.49 -26.97
CA SER A 44 -19.91 -30.73 -26.02
C SER A 44 -19.47 -30.94 -24.57
N GLN A 45 -19.21 -32.19 -24.15
CA GLN A 45 -18.69 -32.50 -22.82
C GLN A 45 -17.32 -31.86 -22.57
N LYS A 46 -16.38 -31.96 -23.53
CA LYS A 46 -15.06 -31.34 -23.40
C LYS A 46 -15.14 -29.82 -23.31
N VAL A 47 -16.01 -29.19 -24.08
CA VAL A 47 -16.24 -27.74 -24.04
C VAL A 47 -16.83 -27.33 -22.70
N GLN A 48 -17.82 -28.05 -22.17
CA GLN A 48 -18.38 -27.79 -20.84
C GLN A 48 -17.33 -27.92 -19.73
N GLN A 49 -16.49 -28.95 -19.78
CA GLN A 49 -15.38 -29.13 -18.84
C GLN A 49 -14.38 -27.98 -18.93
N TYR A 50 -14.00 -27.57 -20.14
CA TYR A 50 -13.10 -26.44 -20.35
C TYR A 50 -13.68 -25.15 -19.75
N TYR A 51 -14.96 -24.84 -20.03
CA TYR A 51 -15.62 -23.67 -19.45
C TYR A 51 -15.73 -23.74 -17.93
N ALA A 52 -15.98 -24.92 -17.36
CA ALA A 52 -16.00 -25.10 -15.91
C ALA A 52 -14.63 -24.81 -15.29
N ILE A 53 -13.54 -25.33 -15.89
CA ILE A 53 -12.17 -25.09 -15.43
C ILE A 53 -11.81 -23.61 -15.56
N GLU A 54 -12.09 -22.99 -16.71
CA GLU A 54 -11.77 -21.57 -16.95
C GLU A 54 -12.52 -20.65 -15.99
N LYS A 55 -13.79 -20.96 -15.69
CA LYS A 55 -14.58 -20.23 -14.70
C LYS A 55 -13.97 -20.34 -13.30
N VAL A 56 -13.55 -21.54 -12.88
CA VAL A 56 -12.88 -21.75 -11.57
C VAL A 56 -11.54 -21.01 -11.53
N ARG A 57 -10.78 -21.02 -12.61
CA ARG A 57 -9.50 -20.28 -12.72
C ARG A 57 -9.71 -18.78 -12.56
N GLN A 58 -10.62 -18.20 -13.33
CA GLN A 58 -10.94 -16.76 -13.24
C GLN A 58 -11.46 -16.37 -11.87
N HIS A 59 -12.32 -17.21 -11.27
CA HIS A 59 -12.83 -17.00 -9.93
C HIS A 59 -11.70 -16.97 -8.89
N THR A 60 -10.79 -17.95 -8.97
CA THR A 60 -9.61 -18.02 -8.09
C THR A 60 -8.72 -16.79 -8.26
N GLU A 61 -8.39 -16.41 -9.51
CA GLU A 61 -7.58 -15.22 -9.80
C GLU A 61 -8.22 -13.95 -9.22
N ASN A 62 -9.54 -13.80 -9.35
CA ASN A 62 -10.27 -12.68 -8.79
C ASN A 62 -10.26 -12.68 -7.25
N SER A 63 -10.52 -13.83 -6.61
CA SER A 63 -10.45 -13.97 -5.15
C SER A 63 -9.06 -13.61 -4.61
N GLN A 64 -8.00 -14.04 -5.30
CA GLN A 64 -6.62 -13.68 -4.93
C GLN A 64 -6.36 -12.18 -5.02
N VAL A 65 -6.84 -11.50 -6.07
CA VAL A 65 -6.70 -10.03 -6.20
C VAL A 65 -7.45 -9.33 -5.07
N MET A 66 -8.67 -9.77 -4.75
CA MET A 66 -9.46 -9.20 -3.66
C MET A 66 -8.77 -9.35 -2.30
N LEU A 67 -8.26 -10.54 -1.98
CA LEU A 67 -7.52 -10.79 -0.74
C LEU A 67 -6.26 -9.92 -0.64
N LYS A 68 -5.50 -9.79 -1.74
CA LYS A 68 -4.32 -8.92 -1.81
C LYS A 68 -4.68 -7.44 -1.60
N GLN A 69 -5.78 -6.97 -2.17
CA GLN A 69 -6.28 -5.61 -1.96
C GLN A 69 -6.73 -5.40 -0.51
N HIS A 70 -7.42 -6.38 0.08
CA HIS A 70 -7.86 -6.34 1.47
C HIS A 70 -6.67 -6.23 2.43
N ILE A 71 -5.65 -7.08 2.26
CA ILE A 71 -4.40 -7.02 3.03
C ILE A 71 -3.73 -5.63 2.91
N ARG A 72 -3.67 -5.06 1.70
CA ARG A 72 -3.11 -3.70 1.51
C ARG A 72 -3.93 -2.63 2.23
N GLY A 73 -5.25 -2.75 2.23
CA GLY A 73 -6.14 -1.87 2.98
C GLY A 73 -5.89 -1.93 4.48
N ILE A 74 -5.78 -3.14 5.04
CA ILE A 74 -5.43 -3.38 6.45
C ILE A 74 -4.07 -2.76 6.77
N ALA A 75 -3.04 -3.05 5.99
CA ALA A 75 -1.70 -2.49 6.20
C ALA A 75 -1.71 -0.95 6.16
N SER A 76 -2.42 -0.35 5.20
CA SER A 76 -2.57 1.11 5.12
C SER A 76 -3.20 1.71 6.37
N ALA A 77 -4.21 1.04 6.94
CA ALA A 77 -4.87 1.48 8.17
C ALA A 77 -3.98 1.29 9.42
N LEU A 78 -3.25 0.18 9.51
CA LEU A 78 -2.29 -0.11 10.59
C LEU A 78 -1.13 0.90 10.67
N ARG A 79 -0.91 1.69 9.61
CA ARG A 79 0.04 2.81 9.64
C ARG A 79 -0.26 3.78 10.78
N THR A 80 -1.53 4.13 10.99
CA THR A 80 -1.96 5.19 11.92
C THR A 80 -2.92 4.72 13.01
N GLN A 81 -3.53 3.54 12.87
CA GLN A 81 -4.53 3.02 13.79
C GLN A 81 -4.02 1.80 14.56
N SER A 82 -4.60 1.54 15.73
CA SER A 82 -4.34 0.31 16.48
C SER A 82 -4.98 -0.90 15.82
N VAL A 83 -4.45 -2.11 16.07
CA VAL A 83 -4.98 -3.37 15.54
C VAL A 83 -6.48 -3.52 15.84
N SER A 84 -6.90 -3.22 17.07
CA SER A 84 -8.31 -3.31 17.47
C SER A 84 -9.21 -2.38 16.65
N SER A 85 -8.77 -1.14 16.38
CA SER A 85 -9.51 -0.19 15.54
C SER A 85 -9.64 -0.68 14.10
N VAL A 86 -8.55 -1.22 13.55
CA VAL A 86 -8.51 -1.73 12.17
C VAL A 86 -9.44 -2.93 12.03
N LEU A 87 -9.36 -3.91 12.93
CA LEU A 87 -10.24 -5.08 12.90
C LEU A 87 -11.71 -4.67 12.99
N ASN A 88 -12.07 -3.76 13.90
CA ASN A 88 -13.46 -3.29 14.03
C ASN A 88 -14.00 -2.57 12.79
N THR A 89 -13.14 -1.84 12.06
CA THR A 89 -13.56 -1.02 10.91
C THR A 89 -13.57 -1.79 9.60
N ILE A 90 -12.63 -2.73 9.43
CA ILE A 90 -12.42 -3.46 8.18
C ILE A 90 -13.11 -4.84 8.19
N ASN A 91 -13.78 -5.21 9.29
CA ASN A 91 -14.58 -6.43 9.40
C ASN A 91 -15.52 -6.59 8.20
N ASN A 92 -15.14 -7.50 7.31
CA ASN A 92 -15.93 -7.95 6.18
C ASN A 92 -16.42 -9.35 6.53
N THR A 93 -17.73 -9.59 6.41
CA THR A 93 -18.36 -10.87 6.77
C THR A 93 -17.90 -12.07 5.94
N ASN A 94 -17.09 -11.84 4.90
CA ASN A 94 -16.60 -12.88 4.00
C ASN A 94 -15.12 -13.24 4.22
N PHE A 95 -14.43 -12.48 5.08
CA PHE A 95 -13.00 -12.65 5.33
C PHE A 95 -12.70 -12.74 6.82
N LEU A 96 -12.05 -13.83 7.22
CA LEU A 96 -11.43 -13.94 8.53
C LEU A 96 -10.01 -13.35 8.47
N THR A 97 -9.78 -12.29 9.24
CA THR A 97 -8.49 -11.60 9.33
C THR A 97 -7.84 -11.84 10.69
N THR A 98 -6.55 -12.19 10.68
CA THR A 98 -5.71 -12.28 11.87
C THR A 98 -4.45 -11.43 11.68
N ILE A 99 -4.04 -10.73 12.73
CA ILE A 99 -2.89 -9.83 12.72
C ILE A 99 -2.00 -10.19 13.89
N GLN A 100 -0.77 -10.62 13.61
CA GLN A 100 0.28 -10.75 14.62
C GLN A 100 1.15 -9.50 14.61
N VAL A 101 1.58 -9.08 15.79
CA VAL A 101 2.36 -7.87 16.02
C VAL A 101 3.62 -8.23 16.77
N ASP A 102 4.76 -7.90 16.20
CA ASP A 102 6.05 -7.95 16.90
C ASP A 102 6.61 -6.53 17.00
N GLU A 103 6.84 -6.05 18.22
CA GLU A 103 7.56 -4.79 18.43
C GLU A 103 9.06 -5.04 18.30
N LEU A 104 9.71 -4.21 17.50
CA LEU A 104 11.13 -4.30 17.18
C LEU A 104 11.81 -2.97 17.51
N GLU A 105 13.11 -3.02 17.77
CA GLU A 105 13.92 -1.83 17.95
C GLU A 105 14.98 -1.72 16.86
N GLY A 106 14.99 -0.59 16.17
CA GLY A 106 16.04 -0.23 15.23
C GLY A 106 17.28 0.33 15.93
N ALA A 107 18.25 0.78 15.13
CA ALA A 107 19.39 1.51 15.65
C ALA A 107 18.91 2.74 16.47
N GLN A 108 19.63 3.06 17.55
CA GLN A 108 19.31 4.17 18.46
C GLN A 108 17.94 4.07 19.16
N HIS A 109 17.39 2.86 19.32
CA HIS A 109 16.07 2.61 19.92
C HIS A 109 14.92 3.22 19.10
N GLN A 110 15.06 3.23 17.77
CA GLN A 110 13.99 3.63 16.88
C GLN A 110 12.83 2.62 16.98
N PRO A 111 11.58 3.05 17.24
CA PRO A 111 10.45 2.15 17.34
C PRO A 111 10.10 1.60 15.96
N LEU A 112 10.07 0.28 15.83
CA LEU A 112 9.68 -0.44 14.63
C LEU A 112 8.59 -1.44 15.00
N THR A 113 7.61 -1.66 14.12
CA THR A 113 6.56 -2.66 14.36
C THR A 113 6.45 -3.56 13.14
N HIS A 114 6.58 -4.86 13.36
CA HIS A 114 6.36 -5.88 12.34
C HIS A 114 4.95 -6.41 12.45
N TYR A 115 4.23 -6.40 11.33
CA TYR A 115 2.89 -6.96 11.22
C TYR A 115 2.91 -8.16 10.30
N GLU A 116 2.39 -9.30 10.77
CA GLU A 116 2.02 -10.42 9.92
C GLU A 116 0.50 -10.46 9.81
N ILE A 117 0.00 -10.22 8.60
CA ILE A 117 -1.44 -10.18 8.30
C ILE A 117 -1.78 -11.46 7.57
N SER A 118 -2.72 -12.24 8.11
CA SER A 118 -3.28 -13.41 7.44
C SER A 118 -4.78 -13.21 7.21
N VAL A 119 -5.22 -13.41 5.98
CA VAL A 119 -6.63 -13.27 5.58
C VAL A 119 -7.05 -14.56 4.90
N SER A 120 -8.13 -15.16 5.38
CA SER A 120 -8.76 -16.32 4.75
C SER A 120 -10.18 -15.99 4.33
N HIS A 121 -10.61 -16.53 3.20
CA HIS A 121 -12.01 -16.44 2.79
C HIS A 121 -12.84 -17.47 3.56
N ASP A 122 -14.02 -17.09 4.06
CA ASP A 122 -14.78 -17.97 4.97
C ASP A 122 -15.34 -19.23 4.28
N THR A 123 -15.65 -19.12 2.99
CA THR A 123 -16.21 -20.23 2.18
C THR A 123 -15.23 -20.86 1.22
N GLU A 124 -14.09 -20.21 0.94
CA GLU A 124 -13.09 -20.69 -0.02
C GLU A 124 -11.85 -21.08 0.79
N ASN A 125 -11.26 -22.25 0.52
CA ASN A 125 -10.05 -22.66 1.22
C ASN A 125 -8.80 -21.93 0.67
N ILE A 126 -8.88 -20.61 0.58
CA ILE A 126 -7.83 -19.71 0.09
C ILE A 126 -7.38 -18.86 1.27
N LYS A 127 -6.08 -18.87 1.57
CA LYS A 127 -5.51 -18.14 2.70
C LYS A 127 -4.27 -17.39 2.25
N TYR A 128 -4.28 -16.08 2.43
CA TYR A 128 -3.14 -15.24 2.11
C TYR A 128 -2.47 -14.74 3.36
N LYS A 129 -1.15 -14.73 3.33
CA LYS A 129 -0.33 -14.07 4.34
C LYS A 129 0.64 -13.11 3.71
N ALA A 130 0.87 -11.99 4.39
CA ALA A 130 1.87 -11.00 4.03
C ALA A 130 2.43 -10.32 5.27
N LYS A 131 3.70 -9.92 5.20
CA LYS A 131 4.38 -9.20 6.27
C LYS A 131 4.64 -7.75 5.90
N PHE A 132 4.56 -6.88 6.89
CA PHE A 132 4.74 -5.44 6.75
C PHE A 132 5.62 -4.91 7.87
N LEU A 133 6.43 -3.91 7.54
CA LEU A 133 7.23 -3.16 8.50
C LEU A 133 6.68 -1.75 8.60
N ARG A 134 6.26 -1.36 9.81
CA ARG A 134 5.94 0.01 10.19
C ARG A 134 7.17 0.65 10.83
N TYR A 135 7.51 1.85 10.36
CA TYR A 135 8.68 2.61 10.78
C TYR A 135 8.39 4.12 10.71
N PRO A 136 9.09 4.97 11.46
CA PRO A 136 8.87 6.41 11.39
C PRO A 136 9.61 7.03 10.21
N ALA A 137 9.03 8.05 9.59
CA ALA A 137 9.61 8.81 8.49
C ALA A 137 10.89 9.55 8.92
N LEU A 138 10.91 10.06 10.15
CA LEU A 138 12.12 10.59 10.80
C LEU A 138 12.96 9.40 11.30
N LEU A 139 14.00 9.03 10.56
CA LEU A 139 14.83 7.87 10.84
C LEU A 139 15.88 8.15 11.92
N ARG A 140 16.39 9.37 11.96
CA ARG A 140 17.43 9.79 12.90
C ARG A 140 17.04 11.10 13.56
N ILE A 141 17.46 11.26 14.81
CA ILE A 141 17.18 12.44 15.61
C ILE A 141 18.45 13.29 15.69
N PRO A 142 18.40 14.60 15.40
CA PRO A 142 19.54 15.48 15.56
C PRO A 142 20.18 15.42 16.94
N THR A 143 21.50 15.43 16.96
CA THR A 143 22.29 15.58 18.18
C THR A 143 22.49 17.06 18.50
N PRO A 144 22.79 17.45 19.75
CA PRO A 144 23.07 18.84 20.11
C PRO A 144 24.21 19.45 19.28
N ALA A 145 25.20 18.64 18.86
CA ALA A 145 26.32 19.08 18.04
C ALA A 145 25.88 19.60 16.66
N GLN A 146 24.73 19.16 16.15
CA GLN A 146 24.22 19.55 14.82
C GLN A 146 23.41 20.84 14.85
N GLN A 147 23.10 21.39 16.03
CA GLN A 147 22.23 22.57 16.13
C GLN A 147 22.87 23.81 15.51
N PHE A 148 24.19 24.00 15.61
CA PHE A 148 24.85 25.21 15.10
C PHE A 148 25.69 24.97 13.84
N SER A 149 25.47 23.83 13.18
CA SER A 149 26.13 23.46 11.94
C SER A 149 25.09 23.19 10.85
N TRP A 150 25.53 23.19 9.60
CA TRP A 150 24.74 22.74 8.47
C TRP A 150 25.36 21.48 7.88
N ASP A 151 24.54 20.67 7.22
CA ASP A 151 24.97 19.42 6.59
C ASP A 151 24.21 19.23 5.26
N SER A 152 24.93 19.22 4.13
CA SER A 152 24.30 19.04 2.82
C SER A 152 23.58 17.69 2.67
N GLU A 153 23.97 16.68 3.45
CA GLU A 153 23.34 15.36 3.47
C GLU A 153 22.29 15.22 4.58
N LEU A 154 21.91 16.33 5.23
CA LEU A 154 20.98 16.33 6.37
C LEU A 154 19.68 15.58 6.07
N THR A 155 19.04 15.82 4.93
CA THR A 155 17.77 15.18 4.58
C THR A 155 17.94 13.68 4.32
N GLN A 156 19.09 13.29 3.75
CA GLN A 156 19.44 11.90 3.53
C GLN A 156 19.64 11.19 4.87
N TRP A 157 20.28 11.86 5.83
CA TRP A 157 20.47 11.33 7.18
C TRP A 157 19.18 11.26 8.01
N LEU A 158 18.34 12.30 7.97
CA LEU A 158 17.09 12.38 8.73
C LEU A 158 15.99 11.49 8.16
N PHE A 159 15.83 11.46 6.83
CA PHE A 159 14.64 10.91 6.16
C PHE A 159 14.97 9.85 5.10
N ASN A 160 16.26 9.58 4.84
CA ASN A 160 16.71 8.73 3.72
C ASN A 160 16.16 9.23 2.38
N ARG A 161 16.19 10.55 2.20
CA ARG A 161 15.79 11.25 0.97
C ARG A 161 16.74 12.40 0.68
N ASP A 162 17.18 12.50 -0.57
CA ASP A 162 17.86 13.68 -1.06
C ASP A 162 16.95 14.91 -0.98
N VAL A 163 17.54 16.10 -0.80
CA VAL A 163 16.79 17.36 -0.69
C VAL A 163 15.91 17.61 -1.91
N THR A 164 16.36 17.21 -3.11
CA THR A 164 15.61 17.37 -4.37
C THR A 164 14.42 16.42 -4.49
N ALA A 165 14.42 15.32 -3.73
CA ALA A 165 13.38 14.29 -3.73
C ALA A 165 12.45 14.36 -2.51
N LEU A 166 12.80 15.15 -1.49
CA LEU A 166 11.97 15.34 -0.30
C LEU A 166 10.93 16.43 -0.57
N SER A 167 9.65 16.08 -0.39
CA SER A 167 8.52 17.00 -0.54
C SER A 167 7.49 16.78 0.56
N ALA A 168 6.50 17.68 0.65
CA ALA A 168 5.36 17.54 1.57
C ALA A 168 4.63 16.20 1.42
N ASP A 169 4.52 15.64 0.19
CA ASP A 169 3.83 14.36 -0.07
C ASP A 169 4.51 13.16 0.62
N PHE A 170 5.79 13.31 0.97
CA PHE A 170 6.45 12.33 1.82
C PHE A 170 5.85 12.26 3.23
N PHE A 171 5.01 13.22 3.63
CA PHE A 171 4.31 13.28 4.91
C PHE A 171 2.79 13.35 4.67
N PRO A 172 2.07 12.22 4.63
CA PRO A 172 0.66 12.18 4.22
C PRO A 172 -0.32 13.03 5.06
N SER A 173 0.12 13.51 6.23
CA SER A 173 -0.66 14.32 7.15
C SER A 173 -0.02 15.69 7.42
N SER A 174 0.91 16.13 6.56
CA SER A 174 1.48 17.47 6.67
C SER A 174 0.55 18.54 6.14
N ILE A 175 0.63 19.73 6.75
CA ILE A 175 -0.02 20.94 6.25
C ILE A 175 0.99 21.76 5.45
N THR A 176 0.67 22.01 4.19
CA THR A 176 1.49 22.85 3.31
C THR A 176 0.96 24.28 3.31
N ALA A 177 1.85 25.25 3.52
CA ALA A 177 1.53 26.68 3.42
C ALA A 177 2.74 27.45 2.91
N THR A 178 2.57 28.74 2.60
CA THR A 178 3.67 29.64 2.20
C THR A 178 4.17 30.53 3.35
N GLN A 179 3.46 30.52 4.48
CA GLN A 179 3.77 31.27 5.68
C GLN A 179 3.14 30.60 6.91
N CYS A 180 3.64 30.95 8.10
CA CYS A 180 3.21 30.36 9.38
C CYS A 180 2.02 31.06 10.06
N HIS A 181 1.32 31.94 9.34
CA HIS A 181 0.18 32.68 9.88
C HIS A 181 -1.13 31.87 9.76
N ASN A 182 -1.95 31.86 10.82
CA ASN A 182 -3.25 31.16 10.90
C ASN A 182 -3.21 29.67 10.52
N ILE A 183 -2.10 29.00 10.79
CA ILE A 183 -1.97 27.57 10.52
C ILE A 183 -2.90 26.78 11.45
N VAL A 184 -3.67 25.88 10.85
CA VAL A 184 -4.49 24.91 11.59
C VAL A 184 -3.61 23.95 12.39
N PRO A 185 -4.02 23.49 13.58
CA PRO A 185 -3.22 22.57 14.40
C PRO A 185 -2.82 21.28 13.66
N ALA A 186 -1.53 20.97 13.66
CA ALA A 186 -0.97 19.75 13.08
C ALA A 186 0.39 19.39 13.69
N SER A 187 0.80 18.14 13.51
CA SER A 187 2.10 17.66 13.97
C SER A 187 3.22 17.90 12.95
N ILE A 188 2.89 18.15 11.68
CA ILE A 188 3.86 18.34 10.59
C ILE A 188 3.44 19.52 9.73
N TYR A 189 4.34 20.48 9.56
CA TYR A 189 4.16 21.65 8.70
C TYR A 189 5.22 21.68 7.61
N TRP A 190 4.81 22.00 6.40
CA TRP A 190 5.68 22.24 5.25
C TRP A 190 5.46 23.65 4.74
N ILE A 191 6.39 24.54 5.04
CA ILE A 191 6.29 25.96 4.71
C ILE A 191 7.24 26.27 3.57
N ASP A 192 6.71 26.76 2.45
CA ASP A 192 7.51 27.21 1.30
C ASP A 192 7.60 28.75 1.33
N GLY A 193 8.72 29.27 1.84
CA GLY A 193 8.94 30.68 2.10
C GLY A 193 9.10 31.02 3.58
N ASN A 194 8.96 32.30 3.90
CA ASN A 194 9.27 32.82 5.23
C ASN A 194 8.23 32.40 6.28
N CYS A 195 8.71 32.04 7.48
CA CYS A 195 7.89 31.59 8.59
C CYS A 195 8.10 32.48 9.82
N VAL A 196 7.05 33.19 10.24
CA VAL A 196 7.01 33.89 11.53
C VAL A 196 6.11 33.11 12.48
N LEU A 197 6.68 32.63 13.58
CA LEU A 197 5.98 31.86 14.62
C LEU A 197 5.67 32.76 15.81
N ASP A 198 4.39 32.93 16.09
CA ASP A 198 3.87 33.57 17.28
C ASP A 198 3.24 32.55 18.25
N SER A 199 2.82 33.03 19.41
CA SER A 199 2.21 32.18 20.44
C SER A 199 0.87 31.57 20.02
N SER A 200 0.15 32.18 19.07
CA SER A 200 -1.14 31.67 18.60
C SER A 200 -0.96 30.49 17.65
N ALA A 201 0.03 30.57 16.76
CA ALA A 201 0.37 29.55 15.77
C ALA A 201 0.79 28.21 16.41
N LEU A 202 1.35 28.25 17.63
CA LEU A 202 1.91 27.09 18.32
C LEU A 202 1.12 26.66 19.57
N SER A 203 -0.09 27.16 19.77
CA SER A 203 -0.94 26.85 20.94
C SER A 203 -1.22 25.36 21.16
N HIS A 204 -1.09 24.53 20.11
CA HIS A 204 -1.27 23.08 20.16
C HIS A 204 0.03 22.28 20.35
N SER A 205 1.19 22.94 20.23
CA SER A 205 2.51 22.31 20.33
C SER A 205 2.92 22.16 21.79
N SER A 206 3.35 20.96 22.18
CA SER A 206 3.75 20.67 23.56
C SER A 206 4.76 19.53 23.64
N ASN A 207 5.29 19.23 24.83
CA ASN A 207 6.19 18.09 25.03
C ASN A 207 5.57 16.73 24.61
N SER A 208 4.26 16.55 24.80
CA SER A 208 3.54 15.33 24.41
C SER A 208 3.02 15.37 22.97
N GLN A 209 2.96 16.56 22.38
CA GLN A 209 2.48 16.79 21.01
C GLN A 209 3.50 17.65 20.26
N PRO A 210 4.73 17.13 20.02
CA PRO A 210 5.77 17.90 19.38
C PRO A 210 5.48 18.09 17.88
N THR A 211 6.09 19.11 17.30
CA THR A 211 5.87 19.55 15.92
C THR A 211 7.13 19.37 15.07
N LEU A 212 6.97 18.83 13.85
CA LEU A 212 7.99 18.88 12.81
C LEU A 212 7.67 20.04 11.86
N LEU A 213 8.54 21.04 11.80
CA LEU A 213 8.39 22.20 10.93
C LEU A 213 9.47 22.19 9.86
N PHE A 214 9.06 22.07 8.60
CA PHE A 214 9.92 22.35 7.46
C PHE A 214 9.72 23.80 7.02
N VAL A 215 10.81 24.51 6.79
CA VAL A 215 10.82 25.83 6.14
C VAL A 215 11.76 25.76 4.96
N VAL A 216 11.18 25.78 3.76
CA VAL A 216 11.86 25.65 2.48
C VAL A 216 12.10 27.04 1.91
N ASN A 217 13.35 27.34 1.54
CA ASN A 217 13.76 28.57 0.90
C ASN A 217 13.29 29.85 1.61
N GLY A 218 13.35 29.88 2.94
CA GLY A 218 12.85 31.01 3.72
C GLY A 218 13.47 31.17 5.10
N ASP A 219 13.30 32.37 5.64
CA ASP A 219 13.71 32.73 6.99
C ASP A 219 12.73 32.18 8.04
N VAL A 220 13.26 31.88 9.23
CA VAL A 220 12.47 31.46 10.39
C VAL A 220 12.64 32.48 11.49
N SER A 221 11.52 33.04 11.98
CA SER A 221 11.51 33.99 13.09
C SER A 221 10.54 33.56 14.17
N LEU A 222 11.05 33.36 15.39
CA LEU A 222 10.21 33.17 16.57
C LEU A 222 10.02 34.51 17.28
N SER A 223 8.76 34.94 17.39
CA SER A 223 8.39 36.16 18.13
C SER A 223 8.62 36.00 19.64
N ALA A 224 8.67 37.12 20.36
CA ALA A 224 8.80 37.11 21.82
C ALA A 224 7.64 36.33 22.48
N ASN A 225 7.93 35.65 23.60
CA ASN A 225 7.01 34.78 24.33
C ASN A 225 6.44 33.60 23.51
N THR A 226 7.10 33.22 22.41
CA THR A 226 6.76 32.02 21.64
C THR A 226 7.53 30.81 22.15
N HIS A 227 6.84 29.69 22.39
CA HIS A 227 7.44 28.41 22.78
C HIS A 227 7.21 27.37 21.68
N PHE A 228 8.29 26.87 21.09
CA PHE A 228 8.25 25.80 20.10
C PHE A 228 8.74 24.49 20.73
N TYR A 229 7.99 23.41 20.53
CA TYR A 229 8.30 22.06 21.01
C TYR A 229 8.45 21.12 19.81
N GLY A 230 9.68 20.78 19.42
CA GLY A 230 9.86 19.90 18.26
C GLY A 230 11.15 20.05 17.49
N LEU A 231 11.07 19.79 16.18
CA LEU A 231 12.18 19.87 15.25
C LEU A 231 11.88 20.90 14.15
N ILE A 232 12.76 21.90 14.01
CA ILE A 232 12.76 22.83 12.88
C ILE A 232 13.80 22.35 11.86
N VAL A 233 13.37 22.11 10.63
CA VAL A 233 14.23 21.74 9.50
C VAL A 233 14.18 22.87 8.48
N MET A 234 15.26 23.64 8.41
CA MET A 234 15.43 24.68 7.39
C MET A 234 16.04 24.04 6.15
N LEU A 235 15.35 24.14 5.02
CA LEU A 235 15.77 23.58 3.75
C LEU A 235 16.05 24.70 2.77
N SER A 236 17.22 24.65 2.13
CA SER A 236 17.51 25.43 0.93
C SER A 236 17.64 24.48 -0.25
N THR A 237 16.90 24.75 -1.32
CA THR A 237 17.08 24.09 -2.62
C THR A 237 17.99 24.90 -3.55
N THR A 238 18.56 26.00 -3.06
CA THR A 238 19.44 26.91 -3.79
C THR A 238 20.74 27.11 -3.01
N SER A 239 21.69 27.86 -3.57
CA SER A 239 22.90 28.28 -2.84
C SER A 239 22.66 29.44 -1.85
N SER A 240 21.40 29.86 -1.67
CA SER A 240 21.04 30.94 -0.75
C SER A 240 21.17 30.51 0.71
N SER A 241 21.55 31.46 1.55
CA SER A 241 21.52 31.33 3.01
C SER A 241 20.30 32.05 3.57
N TYR A 242 19.74 31.48 4.62
CA TYR A 242 18.57 32.00 5.32
C TYR A 242 18.88 32.25 6.79
N THR A 243 17.99 32.98 7.46
CA THR A 243 18.18 33.43 8.83
C THR A 243 17.24 32.70 9.79
N LEU A 244 17.79 32.17 10.88
CA LEU A 244 17.03 31.81 12.06
C LEU A 244 17.12 32.94 13.09
N ASN A 245 15.99 33.56 13.40
CA ASN A 245 15.86 34.58 14.42
C ASN A 245 15.03 34.05 15.59
N VAL A 246 15.61 34.05 16.79
CA VAL A 246 14.91 33.67 18.03
C VAL A 246 14.89 34.90 18.94
N SER A 247 13.72 35.54 19.04
CA SER A 247 13.56 36.75 19.83
C SER A 247 13.85 36.52 21.31
N ALA A 248 14.19 37.59 22.04
CA ALA A 248 14.27 37.53 23.50
C ALA A 248 12.97 36.96 24.08
N SER A 249 13.05 36.13 25.13
CA SER A 249 11.95 35.36 25.75
C SER A 249 11.34 34.23 24.91
N ALA A 250 11.70 34.09 23.63
CA ALA A 250 11.28 32.92 22.85
C ALA A 250 12.09 31.68 23.25
N THR A 251 11.49 30.50 23.15
CA THR A 251 12.14 29.22 23.47
C THR A 251 11.91 28.17 22.38
N VAL A 252 12.98 27.51 21.95
CA VAL A 252 12.95 26.29 21.13
C VAL A 252 13.34 25.11 22.02
N THR A 253 12.39 24.25 22.36
CA THR A 253 12.63 23.00 23.09
C THR A 253 12.65 21.84 22.10
N GLY A 254 13.84 21.28 21.84
CA GLY A 254 14.02 20.27 20.79
C GLY A 254 15.28 20.54 19.98
N ALA A 255 15.17 20.69 18.66
CA ALA A 255 16.31 21.01 17.81
C ALA A 255 15.91 21.85 16.60
N TYR A 256 16.90 22.54 16.04
CA TYR A 256 16.84 23.07 14.69
C TYR A 256 18.04 22.56 13.91
N VAL A 257 17.87 22.37 12.60
CA VAL A 257 18.88 21.86 11.68
C VAL A 257 18.69 22.48 10.31
N SER A 258 19.78 22.58 9.54
CA SER A 258 19.75 23.13 8.18
C SER A 258 20.60 22.31 7.22
N ASN A 259 20.15 22.16 5.97
CA ASN A 259 20.94 21.52 4.93
C ASN A 259 21.94 22.47 4.24
N ALA A 260 21.83 23.78 4.49
CA ALA A 260 22.69 24.81 3.91
C ALA A 260 23.15 25.80 4.99
N PRO A 261 24.22 26.58 4.75
CA PRO A 261 24.65 27.61 5.69
C PRO A 261 23.51 28.58 6.05
N ILE A 262 23.35 28.87 7.34
CA ILE A 262 22.36 29.82 7.85
C ILE A 262 23.01 30.88 8.73
N TYR A 263 22.39 32.05 8.78
CA TYR A 263 22.67 33.06 9.79
C TYR A 263 21.79 32.81 11.01
N SER A 264 22.32 32.97 12.21
CA SER A 264 21.55 32.77 13.45
C SER A 264 21.64 34.00 14.35
N ASN A 265 20.48 34.57 14.67
CA ASN A 265 20.30 35.68 15.59
C ASN A 265 19.50 35.16 16.80
N ILE A 266 20.20 34.62 17.79
CA ILE A 266 19.57 33.93 18.93
C ILE A 266 19.66 34.82 20.17
N ASN A 267 18.58 35.55 20.44
CA ASN A 267 18.40 36.35 21.65
C ASN A 267 17.54 35.63 22.71
N GLY A 268 16.86 34.54 22.32
CA GLY A 268 16.11 33.65 23.20
C GLY A 268 16.89 32.38 23.58
N VAL A 269 16.16 31.31 23.89
CA VAL A 269 16.75 30.04 24.36
C VAL A 269 16.50 28.92 23.34
N ILE A 270 17.54 28.14 23.04
CA ILE A 270 17.43 26.88 22.32
C ILE A 270 17.91 25.77 23.26
N ALA A 271 16.98 24.92 23.68
CA ALA A 271 17.22 23.84 24.64
C ALA A 271 17.12 22.48 23.94
N PRO A 272 18.24 21.75 23.79
CA PRO A 272 18.23 20.38 23.28
C PRO A 272 17.30 19.46 24.10
N ALA A 273 16.35 18.81 23.43
CA ALA A 273 15.43 17.87 24.10
C ALA A 273 15.33 16.53 23.36
N PRO A 274 16.31 15.62 23.51
CA PRO A 274 16.32 14.34 22.80
C PRO A 274 15.10 13.45 23.09
N ALA A 275 14.58 13.45 24.32
CA ALA A 275 13.38 12.70 24.70
C ALA A 275 12.12 13.22 23.97
N LEU A 276 12.01 14.54 23.79
CA LEU A 276 10.94 15.15 23.02
C LEU A 276 11.04 14.75 21.54
N LEU A 277 12.24 14.74 20.97
CA LEU A 277 12.46 14.32 19.59
C LEU A 277 12.20 12.82 19.37
N LYS A 278 12.41 11.98 20.39
CA LYS A 278 11.97 10.56 20.37
C LYS A 278 10.45 10.45 20.36
N THR A 279 9.77 11.29 21.13
CA THR A 279 8.30 11.38 21.12
C THR A 279 7.79 11.81 19.75
N LEU A 280 8.44 12.79 19.12
CA LEU A 280 8.16 13.19 17.74
C LEU A 280 8.37 12.03 16.79
N GLN A 281 9.53 11.37 16.85
CA GLN A 281 9.84 10.22 16.00
C GLN A 281 8.79 9.10 16.11
N ALA A 282 8.28 8.81 17.31
CA ALA A 282 7.26 7.79 17.54
C ALA A 282 5.83 8.20 17.09
N HIS A 283 5.64 9.45 16.66
CA HIS A 283 4.31 9.98 16.35
C HIS A 283 3.68 9.31 15.13
N THR A 284 2.40 8.95 15.24
CA THR A 284 1.60 8.34 14.15
C THR A 284 1.56 9.14 12.85
N ALA A 285 1.66 10.48 12.89
CA ALA A 285 1.71 11.34 11.71
C ALA A 285 2.98 11.09 10.86
N LEU A 286 4.07 10.66 11.50
CA LEU A 286 5.32 10.27 10.84
C LEU A 286 5.36 8.78 10.50
N ALA A 287 4.37 7.98 10.88
CA ALA A 287 4.40 6.55 10.61
C ALA A 287 4.29 6.24 9.11
N LYS A 288 5.20 5.38 8.66
CA LYS A 288 5.25 4.75 7.34
C LYS A 288 5.06 3.25 7.49
N ILE A 289 4.56 2.62 6.44
CA ILE A 289 4.42 1.17 6.38
C ILE A 289 4.80 0.69 4.98
N ILE A 290 5.59 -0.37 4.92
CA ILE A 290 6.02 -0.99 3.67
C ILE A 290 5.82 -2.51 3.73
N PRO A 291 5.48 -3.15 2.60
CA PRO A 291 5.51 -4.61 2.52
C PRO A 291 6.95 -5.10 2.64
N ILE A 292 7.15 -6.21 3.35
CA ILE A 292 8.43 -6.93 3.32
C ILE A 292 8.43 -7.78 2.04
N PRO A 293 9.35 -7.54 1.08
CA PRO A 293 9.35 -8.28 -0.18
C PRO A 293 9.46 -9.79 0.02
N GLY A 294 8.83 -10.57 -0.86
CA GLY A 294 8.89 -12.04 -0.82
C GLY A 294 8.07 -12.70 0.29
N THR A 295 7.31 -11.93 1.08
CA THR A 295 6.51 -12.47 2.19
C THR A 295 5.06 -12.79 1.81
N TRP A 296 4.72 -12.63 0.53
CA TRP A 296 3.40 -12.92 -0.01
C TRP A 296 3.35 -14.39 -0.42
N TYR A 297 2.60 -15.20 0.30
CA TYR A 297 2.40 -16.60 -0.05
C TYR A 297 0.97 -17.05 0.26
N ASP A 298 0.50 -17.98 -0.56
CA ASP A 298 -0.68 -18.78 -0.26
C ASP A 298 -0.31 -19.77 0.85
N ILE A 299 -1.21 -19.99 1.79
CA ILE A 299 -1.01 -20.95 2.87
C ILE A 299 -2.01 -22.07 2.67
N ASP A 300 -1.48 -23.25 2.34
CA ASP A 300 -2.25 -24.50 2.20
C ASP A 300 -2.99 -24.88 3.50
#